data_AF-A0A1V3IU41-F1
#
_entry.id   AF-A0A1V3IU41-F1
#
_cell.length_a   1.000
_cell.length_b   1.000
_cell.length_c   1.000
_cell.angle_alpha   90.00
_cell.angle_beta   90.00
_cell.angle_gamma   90.00
#
_symmetry.space_group_name_H-M   'P 1'
#
loop_
_entity.id
_entity.type
_entity.pdbx_description
1 polymer ?
#
loop_
_entity_poly.entity_id
_entity_poly.type
_entity_poly.pdbx_seq_one_letter_code
_entity_poly.pdbx_strand_id
1 'polypeptide(L)'
;MLERKHIKFVEIHGLFTEISLALGFTQEDIDDYSSNLAQLVALWEKQEFIEIYVDNKDRLFGRAKDSSLAIGASPYYIGLYHARLSYQDNDPLIVLTFDYEDNPETTTVSIRFMIDHDTLFGTKEEKFIQQRMKDIRKRIDNFIQKGNK
;
A
#
# COMPACT_ATOMS: atom_id res chain seq x y z
N MET A 1 13.95 0.68 12.88
CA MET A 1 14.25 2.08 12.49
C MET A 1 12.97 2.60 11.88
N LEU A 2 12.50 3.75 12.39
CA LEU A 2 11.30 4.42 11.92
C LEU A 2 11.74 5.71 11.23
N GLU A 3 11.37 5.85 9.97
CA GLU A 3 11.52 7.08 9.21
C GLU A 3 10.18 7.81 9.18
N ARG A 4 10.19 9.14 9.17
CA ARG A 4 8.99 9.95 8.96
C ARG A 4 9.05 10.56 7.56
N LYS A 5 8.09 10.19 6.71
CA LYS A 5 7.87 10.85 5.43
C LYS A 5 6.81 11.91 5.59
N HIS A 6 7.21 13.16 5.51
CA HIS A 6 6.30 14.30 5.63
C HIS A 6 5.38 14.38 4.41
N ILE A 7 4.13 14.73 4.64
CA ILE A 7 3.08 14.78 3.62
C ILE A 7 2.24 16.03 3.82
N LYS A 8 1.69 16.54 2.72
CA LYS A 8 0.74 17.65 2.74
C LYS A 8 -0.71 17.16 2.91
N PHE A 9 -1.10 16.14 2.16
CA PHE A 9 -2.44 15.55 2.23
C PHE A 9 -2.44 14.12 1.67
N VAL A 10 -3.54 13.41 1.91
CA VAL A 10 -3.77 12.06 1.43
C VAL A 10 -4.97 12.06 0.49
N GLU A 11 -4.83 11.44 -0.67
CA GLU A 11 -5.94 11.20 -1.59
C GLU A 11 -6.27 9.71 -1.69
N ILE A 12 -7.55 9.40 -1.89
CA ILE A 12 -7.99 8.08 -2.31
C ILE A 12 -8.13 8.14 -3.83
N HIS A 13 -7.33 7.32 -4.52
CA HIS A 13 -7.27 7.35 -5.97
C HIS A 13 -8.62 7.00 -6.60
N GLY A 14 -8.99 7.64 -7.72
CA GLY A 14 -10.31 7.44 -8.36
C GLY A 14 -10.57 6.01 -8.84
N LEU A 15 -9.52 5.21 -9.04
CA LEU A 15 -9.62 3.78 -9.39
C LEU A 15 -9.56 2.83 -8.19
N PHE A 16 -9.58 3.34 -6.95
CA PHE A 16 -9.43 2.55 -5.73
C PHE A 16 -10.41 1.37 -5.67
N THR A 17 -11.70 1.64 -5.82
CA THR A 17 -12.74 0.61 -5.76
C THR A 17 -12.61 -0.36 -6.93
N GLU A 18 -12.43 0.14 -8.15
CA GLU A 18 -12.35 -0.71 -9.36
C GLU A 18 -11.18 -1.71 -9.27
N ILE A 19 -10.01 -1.26 -8.85
CA ILE A 19 -8.83 -2.12 -8.73
C ILE A 19 -8.98 -3.09 -7.55
N SER A 20 -9.53 -2.65 -6.43
CA SER A 20 -9.78 -3.53 -5.27
C SER A 20 -10.71 -4.69 -5.65
N LEU A 21 -11.80 -4.40 -6.38
CA LEU A 21 -12.70 -5.43 -6.92
C LEU A 21 -11.96 -6.39 -7.88
N ALA A 22 -11.11 -5.86 -8.76
CA ALA A 22 -10.30 -6.68 -9.68
C ALA A 22 -9.23 -7.54 -8.98
N LEU A 23 -8.92 -7.23 -7.73
CA LEU A 23 -8.00 -7.99 -6.87
C LEU A 23 -8.70 -9.03 -5.99
N GLY A 24 -10.04 -9.10 -6.03
CA GLY A 24 -10.82 -10.15 -5.38
C GLY A 24 -11.64 -9.69 -4.18
N PHE A 25 -11.60 -8.40 -3.83
CA PHE A 25 -12.49 -7.84 -2.81
C PHE A 25 -13.91 -7.71 -3.36
N THR A 26 -14.90 -7.84 -2.47
CA THR A 26 -16.29 -7.50 -2.75
C THR A 26 -16.57 -6.04 -2.35
N GLN A 27 -17.73 -5.52 -2.75
CA GLN A 27 -18.17 -4.20 -2.28
C GLN A 27 -18.40 -4.21 -0.76
N GLU A 28 -18.91 -5.30 -0.20
CA GLU A 28 -19.11 -5.48 1.24
C GLU A 28 -17.78 -5.41 1.98
N ASP A 29 -16.74 -6.10 1.51
CA ASP A 29 -15.40 -6.01 2.12
C ASP A 29 -14.89 -4.56 2.12
N ILE A 30 -15.05 -3.82 1.01
CA ILE A 30 -14.59 -2.42 0.92
C ILE A 30 -15.37 -1.53 1.90
N ASP A 31 -16.68 -1.74 1.99
CA ASP A 31 -17.56 -0.96 2.87
C ASP A 31 -17.25 -1.24 4.35
N ASP A 32 -16.99 -2.51 4.71
CA ASP A 32 -16.60 -2.93 6.08
C ASP A 32 -15.33 -2.23 6.57
N TYR A 33 -14.37 -1.98 5.68
CA TYR A 33 -13.12 -1.29 6.00
C TYR A 33 -13.15 0.23 5.78
N SER A 34 -14.26 0.80 5.27
CA SER A 34 -14.36 2.23 4.95
C SER A 34 -14.10 3.14 6.15
N SER A 35 -14.57 2.76 7.35
CA SER A 35 -14.31 3.52 8.58
C SER A 35 -12.83 3.51 8.96
N ASN A 36 -12.15 2.36 8.82
CA ASN A 36 -10.73 2.27 9.12
C ASN A 36 -9.90 3.06 8.10
N LEU A 37 -10.29 3.06 6.83
CA LEU A 37 -9.66 3.87 5.79
C LEU A 37 -9.76 5.36 6.12
N ALA A 38 -10.96 5.82 6.49
CA ALA A 38 -11.17 7.22 6.88
C ALA A 38 -10.34 7.60 8.14
N GLN A 39 -10.25 6.70 9.12
CA GLN A 39 -9.41 6.91 10.30
C GLN A 39 -7.92 6.98 9.96
N LEU A 40 -7.46 6.14 9.04
CA LEU A 40 -6.06 6.10 8.59
C LEU A 40 -5.68 7.39 7.88
N VAL A 41 -6.54 7.86 6.96
CA VAL A 41 -6.40 9.16 6.28
C VAL A 41 -6.36 10.30 7.30
N ALA A 42 -7.35 10.35 8.20
CA ALA A 42 -7.42 11.41 9.22
C ALA A 42 -6.20 11.41 10.16
N LEU A 43 -5.66 10.24 10.49
CA LEU A 43 -4.44 10.12 11.29
C LEU A 43 -3.24 10.73 10.54
N TRP A 44 -3.04 10.35 9.29
CA TRP A 44 -1.91 10.82 8.47
C TRP A 44 -1.98 12.31 8.18
N GLU A 45 -3.17 12.83 7.84
CA GLU A 45 -3.36 14.27 7.61
C GLU A 45 -3.19 15.08 8.88
N LYS A 46 -3.70 14.58 10.02
CA LYS A 46 -3.55 15.29 11.31
C LYS A 46 -2.10 15.39 11.76
N GLN A 47 -1.28 14.38 11.48
CA GLN A 47 0.12 14.36 11.90
C GLN A 47 1.09 14.89 10.85
N GLU A 48 0.64 15.08 9.60
CA GLU A 48 1.44 15.62 8.46
C GLU A 48 2.66 14.76 8.10
N PHE A 49 2.64 13.47 8.47
CA PHE A 49 3.65 12.49 8.06
C PHE A 49 3.08 11.06 8.09
N ILE A 50 3.80 10.13 7.46
CA ILE A 50 3.62 8.69 7.62
C ILE A 50 4.91 8.10 8.19
N GLU A 51 4.81 7.28 9.23
CA GLU A 51 5.96 6.52 9.73
C GLU A 51 6.21 5.32 8.82
N ILE A 52 7.41 5.23 8.26
CA ILE A 52 7.89 4.12 7.45
C ILE A 52 8.75 3.21 8.31
N TYR A 53 8.38 1.93 8.41
CA TYR A 53 9.10 0.96 9.22
C TYR A 53 9.86 -0.05 8.35
N VAL A 54 11.01 -0.50 8.85
CA VAL A 54 11.82 -1.56 8.22
C VAL A 54 11.60 -2.91 8.92
N ASP A 55 11.58 -2.91 10.26
CA ASP A 55 11.50 -4.10 11.10
C ASP A 55 10.03 -4.46 11.40
N ASN A 56 9.66 -5.72 11.22
CA ASN A 56 8.29 -6.20 11.43
C ASN A 56 7.79 -6.03 12.88
N LYS A 57 8.67 -5.86 13.86
CA LYS A 57 8.27 -5.56 15.25
C LYS A 57 7.63 -4.17 15.40
N ASP A 58 7.97 -3.24 14.49
CA ASP A 58 7.49 -1.86 14.52
C ASP A 58 6.13 -1.73 13.78
N ARG A 59 5.58 -2.84 13.30
CA ARG A 59 4.36 -2.89 12.49
C ARG A 59 3.11 -2.58 13.32
N LEU A 60 2.45 -1.49 12.98
CA LEU A 60 1.21 -1.02 13.62
C LEU A 60 0.30 -0.34 12.59
N PHE A 61 -0.98 -0.21 12.91
CA PHE A 61 -1.90 0.67 12.18
C PHE A 61 -1.34 2.11 12.14
N GLY A 62 -1.51 2.81 11.01
CA GLY A 62 -0.93 4.13 10.81
C GLY A 62 0.52 4.14 10.32
N ARG A 63 1.18 2.98 10.22
CA ARG A 63 2.55 2.86 9.68
C ARG A 63 2.54 2.15 8.34
N ALA A 64 3.43 2.60 7.45
CA ALA A 64 3.63 1.98 6.15
C ALA A 64 5.00 1.30 6.04
N LYS A 65 5.13 0.39 5.09
CA LYS A 65 6.39 -0.28 4.77
C LYS A 65 6.68 -0.17 3.29
N ASP A 66 7.93 0.09 2.97
CA ASP A 66 8.42 0.06 1.59
C ASP A 66 8.34 -1.38 1.04
N SER A 67 7.53 -1.56 0.00
CA SER A 67 7.30 -2.86 -0.65
C SER A 67 8.49 -3.30 -1.50
N SER A 68 9.38 -2.38 -1.89
CA SER A 68 10.58 -2.66 -2.68
C SER A 68 11.65 -3.44 -1.90
N LEU A 69 11.57 -3.43 -0.56
CA LEU A 69 12.48 -4.18 0.32
C LEU A 69 12.29 -5.71 0.23
N ALA A 70 11.23 -6.18 -0.40
CA ALA A 70 11.04 -7.61 -0.67
C ALA A 70 12.03 -8.12 -1.73
N ILE A 71 12.60 -9.31 -1.52
CA ILE A 71 13.57 -9.92 -2.43
C ILE A 71 12.98 -10.08 -3.83
N GLY A 72 13.63 -9.49 -4.84
CA GLY A 72 13.20 -9.52 -6.24
C GLY A 72 12.03 -8.60 -6.58
N ALA A 73 11.64 -7.70 -5.66
CA ALA A 73 10.56 -6.75 -5.87
C ALA A 73 10.93 -5.66 -6.90
N SER A 74 12.21 -5.33 -7.03
CA SER A 74 12.71 -4.46 -8.09
C SER A 74 12.64 -5.15 -9.47
N PRO A 75 12.26 -4.42 -10.55
CA PRO A 75 11.95 -2.98 -10.57
C PRO A 75 10.51 -2.63 -10.18
N TYR A 76 9.63 -3.62 -10.05
CA TYR A 76 8.18 -3.44 -10.04
C TYR A 76 7.62 -2.67 -8.83
N TYR A 77 8.21 -2.80 -7.64
CA TYR A 77 7.68 -2.19 -6.41
C TYR A 77 8.44 -0.94 -5.97
N ILE A 78 9.31 -0.39 -6.82
CA ILE A 78 9.99 0.87 -6.51
C ILE A 78 8.92 1.97 -6.33
N GLY A 79 8.98 2.69 -5.21
CA GLY A 79 8.01 3.74 -4.86
C GLY A 79 6.67 3.22 -4.36
N LEU A 80 6.48 1.91 -4.21
CA LEU A 80 5.27 1.33 -3.63
C LEU A 80 5.43 1.09 -2.14
N TYR A 81 4.45 1.55 -1.38
CA TYR A 81 4.34 1.30 0.05
C TYR A 81 3.05 0.55 0.34
N HIS A 82 3.02 -0.15 1.46
CA HIS A 82 1.79 -0.77 1.96
C HIS A 82 1.59 -0.46 3.44
N ALA A 83 0.32 -0.29 3.82
CA ALA A 83 -0.12 -0.10 5.19
C ALA A 83 -1.29 -1.03 5.49
N ARG A 84 -1.53 -1.31 6.78
CA ARG A 84 -2.68 -2.12 7.20
C ARG A 84 -3.93 -1.28 7.26
N LEU A 85 -5.04 -1.91 6.90
CA LEU A 85 -6.37 -1.35 7.08
C LEU A 85 -7.11 -1.91 8.30
N SER A 86 -6.57 -2.94 8.95
CA SER A 86 -7.07 -3.47 10.23
C SER A 86 -6.13 -3.12 11.39
N TYR A 87 -6.70 -2.87 12.56
CA TYR A 87 -5.96 -2.70 13.82
C TYR A 87 -5.46 -4.03 14.39
N GLN A 88 -6.14 -5.13 14.07
CA GLN A 88 -5.92 -6.44 14.68
C GLN A 88 -5.27 -7.41 13.71
N ASP A 89 -5.67 -7.33 12.44
CA ASP A 89 -5.32 -8.31 11.43
C ASP A 89 -4.16 -7.85 10.55
N ASN A 90 -3.59 -8.82 9.83
CA ASN A 90 -2.55 -8.54 8.85
C ASN A 90 -3.10 -7.98 7.55
N ASP A 91 -4.34 -8.33 7.23
CA ASP A 91 -5.04 -8.01 6.02
C ASP A 91 -6.40 -7.38 6.36
N PRO A 92 -6.98 -6.60 5.43
CA PRO A 92 -6.38 -6.21 4.16
C PRO A 92 -5.31 -5.13 4.33
N LEU A 93 -4.44 -5.04 3.35
CA LEU A 93 -3.51 -3.94 3.16
C LEU A 93 -4.13 -2.91 2.22
N ILE A 94 -3.60 -1.69 2.28
CA ILE A 94 -3.70 -0.73 1.19
C ILE A 94 -2.32 -0.53 0.57
N VAL A 95 -2.29 -0.35 -0.75
CA VAL A 95 -1.10 0.10 -1.47
C VAL A 95 -1.16 1.61 -1.65
N LEU A 96 -0.05 2.29 -1.42
CA LEU A 96 0.07 3.74 -1.57
C LEU A 96 1.40 4.14 -2.24
N THR A 97 1.37 5.29 -2.91
CA THR A 97 2.53 5.95 -3.50
C THR A 97 2.71 7.34 -2.91
N PHE A 98 3.94 7.83 -2.92
CA PHE A 98 4.26 9.23 -2.60
C PHE A 98 4.57 9.95 -3.90
N ASP A 99 3.82 11.01 -4.20
CA ASP A 99 4.16 11.91 -5.29
C ASP A 99 4.95 13.09 -4.71
N TYR A 100 5.95 13.58 -5.45
CA TYR A 100 6.83 14.67 -5.03
C TYR A 100 7.51 14.43 -3.67
N GLU A 101 7.99 13.20 -3.45
CA GLU A 101 8.60 12.76 -2.17
C GLU A 101 9.79 13.64 -1.73
N ASP A 102 10.51 14.24 -2.68
CA ASP A 102 11.67 15.10 -2.40
C ASP A 102 11.28 16.50 -1.86
N ASN A 103 9.99 16.84 -1.81
CA ASN A 103 9.53 18.13 -1.31
C ASN A 103 8.31 17.99 -0.37
N PRO A 104 8.54 17.95 0.96
CA PRO A 104 7.50 17.83 1.98
C PRO A 104 6.30 18.78 1.84
N GLU A 105 6.52 20.02 1.37
CA GLU A 105 5.45 21.02 1.22
C GLU A 105 4.46 20.70 0.09
N THR A 106 4.86 19.77 -0.79
CA THR A 106 4.09 19.33 -1.95
C THR A 106 3.87 17.83 -1.98
N THR A 107 4.48 17.06 -1.07
CA THR A 107 4.36 15.60 -1.06
C THR A 107 2.91 15.18 -0.82
N THR A 108 2.36 14.39 -1.73
CA THR A 108 1.00 13.84 -1.62
C THR A 108 1.06 12.34 -1.54
N VAL A 109 0.15 11.75 -0.78
CA VAL A 109 0.02 10.29 -0.70
C VAL A 109 -1.22 9.85 -1.46
N SER A 110 -1.03 9.00 -2.47
CA SER A 110 -2.13 8.42 -3.22
C SER A 110 -2.40 7.00 -2.74
N ILE A 111 -3.54 6.77 -2.08
CA ILE A 111 -4.00 5.43 -1.70
C ILE A 111 -4.62 4.78 -2.95
N ARG A 112 -3.99 3.72 -3.44
CA ARG A 112 -4.24 3.16 -4.77
C ARG A 112 -5.33 2.10 -4.81
N PHE A 113 -5.33 1.15 -3.86
CA PHE A 113 -6.29 0.04 -3.78
C PHE A 113 -6.07 -0.80 -2.50
N MET A 114 -7.05 -1.63 -2.17
CA MET A 114 -6.94 -2.71 -1.18
C MET A 114 -6.30 -3.95 -1.81
N ILE A 115 -5.51 -4.67 -1.00
CA ILE A 115 -4.86 -5.92 -1.41
C ILE A 115 -4.59 -6.80 -0.19
N ASP A 116 -4.69 -8.11 -0.33
CA ASP A 116 -4.20 -9.03 0.69
C ASP A 116 -2.70 -9.30 0.52
N HIS A 117 -2.04 -9.62 1.63
CA HIS A 117 -0.62 -9.87 1.70
C HIS A 117 -0.15 -10.92 0.69
N ASP A 118 -0.87 -12.03 0.54
CA ASP A 118 -0.49 -13.10 -0.40
C ASP A 118 -0.69 -12.68 -1.86
N THR A 119 -1.67 -11.83 -2.15
CA THR A 119 -1.86 -11.27 -3.49
C THR A 119 -0.73 -10.27 -3.83
N LEU A 120 -0.22 -9.54 -2.85
CA LEU A 120 0.88 -8.58 -3.04
C LEU A 120 2.27 -9.25 -3.06
N PHE A 121 2.49 -10.28 -2.25
CA PHE A 121 3.82 -10.86 -2.01
C PHE A 121 3.93 -12.36 -2.31
N GLY A 122 2.90 -12.98 -2.88
CA GLY A 122 2.79 -14.41 -3.11
C GLY A 122 2.56 -15.21 -1.82
N THR A 123 1.97 -16.39 -1.97
CA THR A 123 1.87 -17.36 -0.87
C THR A 123 3.26 -17.88 -0.47
N LYS A 124 3.33 -18.66 0.62
CA LYS A 124 4.60 -19.28 1.06
C LYS A 124 5.22 -20.15 -0.03
N GLU A 125 4.41 -20.90 -0.77
CA GLU A 125 4.83 -21.82 -1.81
C GLU A 125 5.27 -21.05 -3.07
N GLU A 126 4.50 -20.02 -3.46
CA GLU A 126 4.79 -19.23 -4.66
C GLU A 126 6.10 -18.45 -4.55
N LYS A 127 6.52 -18.08 -3.33
CA LYS A 127 7.80 -17.38 -3.08
C LYS A 127 9.03 -18.14 -3.56
N PHE A 128 8.95 -19.46 -3.71
CA PHE A 128 10.03 -20.28 -4.26
C PHE A 128 10.03 -20.34 -5.79
N ILE A 129 8.96 -19.87 -6.44
CA ILE A 129 8.76 -19.92 -7.89
C ILE A 129 9.02 -18.53 -8.47
N GLN A 130 10.24 -18.28 -8.93
CA GLN A 130 10.69 -16.96 -9.43
C GLN A 130 9.78 -16.38 -10.52
N GLN A 131 9.34 -17.20 -11.47
CA GLN A 131 8.46 -16.75 -12.54
C GLN A 131 7.09 -16.32 -11.99
N ARG A 132 6.53 -17.06 -11.04
CA ARG A 132 5.26 -16.72 -10.39
C ARG A 132 5.36 -15.40 -9.65
N MET A 133 6.43 -15.20 -8.88
CA MET A 133 6.69 -13.95 -8.19
C MET A 133 6.82 -12.75 -9.14
N LYS A 134 7.47 -12.95 -10.30
CA LYS A 134 7.56 -11.93 -11.34
C LYS A 134 6.19 -11.58 -11.92
N ASP A 135 5.33 -12.57 -12.16
CA ASP A 135 3.99 -12.36 -12.71
C ASP A 135 3.07 -11.62 -11.73
N ILE A 136 3.14 -11.96 -10.44
CA ILE A 136 2.44 -11.23 -9.37
C ILE A 136 2.85 -9.76 -9.40
N ARG A 137 4.15 -9.47 -9.36
CA ARG A 137 4.67 -8.10 -9.30
C ARG A 137 4.31 -7.28 -10.53
N LYS A 138 4.42 -7.88 -11.72
CA LYS A 138 3.98 -7.25 -12.98
C LYS A 138 2.50 -6.94 -12.97
N ARG A 139 1.66 -7.82 -12.43
CA ARG A 139 0.22 -7.58 -12.33
C ARG A 139 -0.06 -6.36 -11.44
N ILE A 140 0.61 -6.26 -10.29
CA ILE A 140 0.46 -5.11 -9.38
C ILE A 140 0.98 -3.82 -10.01
N ASP A 141 2.16 -3.84 -10.61
CA ASP A 141 2.70 -2.69 -11.34
C ASP A 141 1.75 -2.24 -12.47
N ASN A 142 1.17 -3.16 -13.24
CA ASN A 142 0.18 -2.81 -14.27
C ASN A 142 -1.04 -2.06 -13.71
N PHE A 143 -1.52 -2.40 -12.50
CA PHE A 143 -2.59 -1.66 -11.84
C PHE A 143 -2.14 -0.25 -11.42
N ILE A 144 -0.91 -0.12 -10.91
CA ILE A 144 -0.32 1.18 -10.59
C ILE A 144 -0.22 2.04 -11.84
N GLN A 145 0.36 1.52 -12.93
CA GLN A 145 0.49 2.22 -14.21
C GLN A 145 -0.86 2.59 -14.81
N LYS A 146 -1.91 1.77 -14.62
CA LYS A 146 -3.27 2.10 -15.07
C LYS A 146 -3.80 3.37 -14.42
N GLY A 147 -3.54 3.57 -13.12
CA GLY A 147 -3.96 4.79 -12.42
C GLY A 147 -3.03 5.99 -12.59
N ASN A 148 -1.92 5.86 -13.32
CA ASN A 148 -1.02 6.98 -13.62
C ASN A 148 -1.31 7.64 -14.99
N LYS A 149 -2.29 7.10 -15.72
CA LYS A 149 -2.73 7.61 -17.03
C LYS A 149 -3.86 8.61 -16.86
#